data_AF-A0A815WYY0-F1
#
_entry.id   AF-A0A815WYY0-F1
#
_cell.length_a   1.000
_cell.length_b   1.000
_cell.length_c   1.000
_cell.angle_alpha   90.00
_cell.angle_beta   90.00
_cell.angle_gamma   90.00
#
_symmetry.space_group_name_H-M   'P 1'
#
loop_
_entity.id
_entity.type
_entity.pdbx_description
1 polymer ?
#
loop_
_entity_poly.entity_id
_entity_poly.type
_entity_poly.pdbx_seq_one_letter_code
_entity_poly.pdbx_strand_id
1 'polypeptide(L)'
;LISNNMPTKVLDLFDEMNIEPNQAILAVLFSACSQVGNDRAMKIGRKLLNQMPKNFLNDNKLLTSAINMLMRFGDVRSAENLFQMIQKRT
;
A
#
# COMPACT_ATOMS: atom_id res chain seq x y z
N LEU A 1 -18.29 -13.64 17.65
CA LEU A 1 -16.95 -13.11 17.31
C LEU A 1 -16.82 -13.13 15.80
N ILE A 2 -17.28 -12.08 15.12
CA ILE A 2 -17.17 -11.98 13.65
C ILE A 2 -15.73 -11.59 13.35
N SER A 3 -14.92 -12.55 12.92
CA SER A 3 -13.58 -12.29 12.42
C SER A 3 -13.69 -11.42 11.17
N ASN A 4 -13.47 -10.11 11.32
CA ASN A 4 -13.55 -9.13 10.25
C ASN A 4 -12.43 -9.38 9.23
N ASN A 5 -12.66 -10.28 8.27
CA ASN A 5 -11.80 -10.56 7.12
C ASN A 5 -11.80 -9.41 6.08
N MET A 6 -12.04 -8.17 6.53
CA MET A 6 -12.15 -6.99 5.67
C MET A 6 -10.87 -6.71 4.88
N PRO A 7 -9.65 -6.84 5.46
CA PRO A 7 -8.42 -6.66 4.68
C PRO A 7 -8.31 -7.63 3.50
N THR A 8 -8.67 -8.90 3.70
CA THR A 8 -8.68 -9.89 2.61
C THR A 8 -9.72 -9.55 1.55
N LYS A 9 -10.95 -9.18 1.97
CA LYS A 9 -12.00 -8.74 1.04
C LYS A 9 -11.59 -7.53 0.21
N VAL A 10 -10.84 -6.60 0.78
CA VAL A 10 -10.28 -5.46 0.03
C VAL A 10 -9.35 -5.93 -1.09
N LEU A 11 -8.51 -6.93 -0.83
CA LEU A 11 -7.64 -7.50 -1.87
C LEU A 11 -8.41 -8.32 -2.90
N ASP A 12 -9.49 -9.00 -2.50
CA ASP A 12 -10.37 -9.70 -3.43
C ASP A 12 -11.11 -8.72 -4.35
N LEU A 13 -11.67 -7.64 -3.79
CA LEU A 13 -12.33 -6.58 -4.58
C LEU A 13 -11.36 -5.88 -5.52
N PHE A 14 -10.08 -5.74 -5.15
CA PHE A 14 -9.08 -5.17 -6.03
C PHE A 14 -8.93 -5.97 -7.34
N ASP A 15 -9.00 -7.30 -7.27
CA ASP A 15 -8.90 -8.14 -8.46
C ASP A 15 -10.12 -7.99 -9.40
N GLU A 16 -11.26 -7.50 -8.87
CA GLU A 16 -12.49 -7.21 -9.62
C GLU A 16 -12.59 -5.75 -10.12
N MET A 17 -11.66 -4.87 -9.68
CA MET A 17 -11.70 -3.46 -10.07
C MET A 17 -11.31 -3.27 -11.54
N ASN A 18 -12.23 -2.69 -12.32
CA ASN A 18 -11.99 -2.28 -13.71
C ASN A 18 -11.54 -0.80 -13.85
N ILE A 19 -11.28 -0.13 -12.72
CA ILE A 19 -10.89 1.27 -12.68
C ILE A 19 -9.54 1.42 -11.98
N GLU A 20 -8.78 2.44 -12.38
CA GLU A 20 -7.52 2.77 -11.73
C GLU A 20 -7.78 3.33 -10.31
N PRO A 21 -7.15 2.76 -9.27
CA PRO A 21 -7.26 3.26 -7.91
C PRO A 21 -6.75 4.69 -7.76
N ASN A 22 -7.54 5.55 -7.11
CA ASN A 22 -7.06 6.86 -6.67
C ASN A 22 -6.21 6.76 -5.40
N GLN A 23 -5.67 7.89 -4.92
CA GLN A 23 -4.81 7.97 -3.74
C GLN A 23 -5.45 7.33 -2.50
N ALA A 24 -6.74 7.59 -2.26
CA ALA A 24 -7.45 7.08 -1.10
C ALA A 24 -7.61 5.55 -1.17
N ILE A 25 -7.96 5.02 -2.35
CA ILE A 25 -8.09 3.57 -2.55
C ILE A 25 -6.72 2.89 -2.38
N LEU A 26 -5.65 3.46 -2.96
CA LEU A 26 -4.30 2.92 -2.78
C LEU A 26 -3.87 2.88 -1.31
N ALA A 27 -4.20 3.90 -0.52
CA ALA A 27 -3.88 3.91 0.90
C ALA A 27 -4.60 2.79 1.68
N VAL A 28 -5.88 2.52 1.32
CA VAL A 28 -6.65 1.39 1.86
C VAL A 28 -6.04 0.06 1.44
N LEU A 29 -5.65 -0.09 0.16
CA LEU A 29 -5.00 -1.29 -0.36
C LEU A 29 -3.67 -1.58 0.32
N PHE A 30 -2.81 -0.58 0.52
CA PHE A 30 -1.56 -0.76 1.25
C PHE A 30 -1.79 -1.14 2.71
N SER A 31 -2.75 -0.51 3.37
CA SER A 31 -3.14 -0.84 4.74
C SER A 31 -3.68 -2.27 4.85
N ALA A 32 -4.48 -2.71 3.87
CA ALA A 32 -4.97 -4.08 3.78
C ALA A 32 -3.83 -5.08 3.54
N CYS A 33 -2.89 -4.77 2.64
CA CYS A 33 -1.72 -5.60 2.39
C CYS A 33 -0.90 -5.79 3.67
N SER A 34 -0.69 -4.72 4.45
CA SER A 34 0.02 -4.77 5.74
C SER A 34 -0.73 -5.62 6.78
N GLN A 35 -2.06 -5.56 6.82
CA GLN A 35 -2.86 -6.36 7.76
C GLN A 35 -2.89 -7.85 7.39
N VAL A 36 -3.06 -8.16 6.10
CA VAL A 36 -3.10 -9.54 5.58
C VAL A 36 -1.73 -10.21 5.72
N GLY A 37 -0.65 -9.52 5.34
CA GLY A 37 0.73 -9.94 5.62
C GLY A 37 1.16 -11.29 5.02
N ASN A 38 0.57 -11.70 3.89
CA ASN A 38 0.95 -12.92 3.15
C ASN A 38 1.59 -12.61 1.78
N ASP A 39 2.05 -13.63 1.09
CA ASP A 39 2.74 -13.47 -0.21
C ASP A 39 1.89 -12.81 -1.30
N ARG A 40 0.57 -13.07 -1.29
CA ARG A 40 -0.36 -12.42 -2.24
C ARG A 40 -0.41 -10.91 -1.97
N ALA A 41 -0.58 -10.52 -0.72
CA ALA A 41 -0.57 -9.12 -0.30
C ALA A 41 0.76 -8.43 -0.62
N MET A 42 1.90 -9.10 -0.44
CA MET A 42 3.21 -8.56 -0.83
C MET A 42 3.29 -8.28 -2.33
N LYS A 43 2.87 -9.25 -3.16
CA LYS A 43 2.89 -9.12 -4.64
C LYS A 43 1.99 -7.97 -5.10
N ILE A 44 0.77 -7.88 -4.57
CA ILE A 44 -0.18 -6.80 -4.88
C ILE A 44 0.41 -5.45 -4.46
N GLY A 45 0.87 -5.32 -3.21
CA GLY A 45 1.44 -4.08 -2.68
C GLY A 45 2.63 -3.57 -3.49
N ARG A 46 3.55 -4.46 -3.90
CA ARG A 46 4.69 -4.08 -4.76
C ARG A 46 4.25 -3.64 -6.16
N LYS A 47 3.30 -4.36 -6.77
CA LYS A 47 2.74 -3.99 -8.08
C LYS A 47 2.13 -2.59 -8.02
N LEU A 48 1.28 -2.32 -7.03
CA LEU A 48 0.64 -1.03 -6.81
C LEU A 48 1.67 0.09 -6.59
N LEU A 49 2.70 -0.14 -5.76
CA LEU A 49 3.73 0.85 -5.50
C LEU A 49 4.53 1.20 -6.77
N ASN A 50 4.87 0.20 -7.58
CA ASN A 50 5.61 0.39 -8.84
C ASN A 50 4.77 1.09 -9.92
N GLN A 51 3.45 0.90 -9.92
CA GLN A 51 2.52 1.50 -10.87
C GLN A 51 1.97 2.86 -10.38
N MET A 52 2.31 3.27 -9.15
CA MET A 52 1.77 4.48 -8.55
C MET A 52 2.16 5.73 -9.35
N PRO A 53 1.18 6.58 -9.73
CA PRO A 53 1.44 7.81 -10.46
C PRO A 53 2.39 8.76 -9.70
N LYS A 54 3.31 9.43 -10.42
CA LYS A 54 4.29 10.34 -9.79
C LYS A 54 3.65 11.51 -9.03
N ASN A 55 2.50 11.99 -9.50
CA ASN A 55 1.76 13.07 -8.83
C ASN A 55 1.17 12.64 -7.48
N PHE A 56 1.06 11.33 -7.20
CA PHE A 56 0.57 10.80 -5.93
C PHE A 56 1.64 10.83 -4.84
N LEU A 57 2.91 11.04 -5.21
CA LEU A 57 4.00 11.14 -4.23
C LEU A 57 3.82 12.33 -3.27
N ASN A 58 2.95 13.30 -3.59
CA ASN A 58 2.68 14.45 -2.71
C ASN A 58 1.70 14.13 -1.57
N ASP A 59 1.09 12.94 -1.55
CA ASP A 59 0.17 12.52 -0.50
C ASP A 59 0.91 11.77 0.62
N ASN A 60 1.20 12.47 1.71
CA ASN A 60 1.91 11.90 2.86
C ASN A 60 1.15 10.72 3.51
N LYS A 61 -0.18 10.70 3.47
CA LYS A 61 -0.96 9.60 4.07
C LYS A 61 -0.82 8.34 3.23
N LEU A 62 -0.91 8.48 1.91
CA LEU A 62 -0.65 7.40 0.96
C LEU A 62 0.77 6.84 1.15
N LEU A 63 1.79 7.71 1.15
CA LEU A 63 3.16 7.24 1.29
C LEU A 63 3.44 6.59 2.64
N THR A 64 2.86 7.10 3.72
CA THR A 64 2.96 6.46 5.05
C THR A 64 2.35 5.07 5.04
N SER A 65 1.20 4.87 4.40
CA SER A 65 0.59 3.54 4.28
C SER A 65 1.45 2.57 3.45
N ALA A 66 2.11 3.06 2.40
CA ALA A 66 3.05 2.27 1.61
C ALA A 66 4.31 1.89 2.42
N ILE A 67 4.85 2.80 3.24
CA ILE A 67 5.97 2.52 4.15
C ILE A 67 5.57 1.43 5.15
N ASN A 68 4.39 1.55 5.78
CA ASN A 68 3.89 0.54 6.73
C ASN A 68 3.70 -0.84 6.07
N MET A 69 3.30 -0.85 4.79
CA MET A 69 3.22 -2.09 4.00
C MET A 69 4.60 -2.68 3.76
N LEU A 70 5.59 -1.89 3.34
CA LEU A 70 6.97 -2.35 3.13
C LEU A 70 7.60 -2.90 4.41
N MET A 71 7.42 -2.19 5.54
CA MET A 71 7.90 -2.62 6.85
C MET A 71 7.29 -3.94 7.29
N ARG A 72 6.00 -4.18 7.01
CA ARG A 72 5.35 -5.46 7.30
C ARG A 72 6.02 -6.65 6.60
N PHE A 73 6.51 -6.44 5.39
CA PHE A 73 7.18 -7.48 4.60
C PHE A 73 8.71 -7.47 4.77
N GLY A 74 9.24 -6.69 5.72
CA GLY A 74 10.68 -6.63 5.99
C GLY A 74 11.50 -5.92 4.92
N ASP A 75 10.88 -5.19 3.97
CA ASP A 75 11.59 -4.40 2.96
C ASP A 75 11.99 -3.03 3.52
N VAL A 76 12.87 -3.07 4.51
CA VAL A 76 13.34 -1.89 5.26
C VAL A 76 14.00 -0.88 4.32
N ARG A 77 14.84 -1.35 3.39
CA ARG A 77 15.57 -0.47 2.46
C ARG A 77 14.62 0.33 1.57
N SER A 78 13.56 -0.29 1.03
CA SER A 78 12.59 0.45 0.22
C SER A 78 11.75 1.42 1.07
N ALA A 79 11.42 1.02 2.31
CA ALA A 79 10.71 1.89 3.25
C ALA A 79 11.53 3.14 3.60
N GLU A 80 12.83 2.98 3.88
CA GLU A 80 13.76 4.08 4.15
C GLU A 80 13.89 5.02 2.94
N ASN A 81 14.06 4.47 1.74
CA ASN A 81 14.14 5.26 0.52
C ASN A 81 12.88 6.13 0.34
N LEU A 82 11.70 5.53 0.55
CA LEU A 82 10.43 6.24 0.44
C LEU A 82 10.26 7.31 1.53
N PHE A 83 10.67 7.01 2.77
CA PHE A 83 10.66 7.96 3.88
C PHE A 83 11.57 9.17 3.61
N GLN A 84 12.77 8.95 3.09
CA GLN A 84 13.69 10.03 2.71
C GLN A 84 13.10 10.91 1.59
N MET A 85 12.34 10.34 0.66
CA MET A 85 11.64 11.12 -0.36
C MET A 85 10.54 12.02 0.22
N ILE A 86 9.93 11.64 1.36
CA ILE A 86 8.96 12.47 2.09
C ILE A 86 9.70 13.61 2.82
N GLN A 87 10.76 13.29 3.57
CA GLN A 87 11.52 14.25 4.37
C GLN A 87 12.09 15.40 3.52
N LYS A 88 12.59 15.12 2.32
CA LYS A 88 13.11 16.15 1.40
C LYS A 88 12.06 17.17 0.91
N ARG A 89 10.78 16.98 1.23
CA ARG A 89 9.66 17.86 0.81
C ARG A 89 9.16 18.77 1.93
N THR A 90 9.64 18.57 3.15
CA THR A 90 9.29 19.39 4.33
C THR A 90 10.35 20.46 4.52
#